data_AF-K2M0H8-F1
#
_entry.id   AF-K2M0H8-F1
#
_cell.length_a   1.000
_cell.length_b   1.000
_cell.length_c   1.000
_cell.angle_alpha   90.00
_cell.angle_beta   90.00
_cell.angle_gamma   90.00
#
_symmetry.space_group_name_H-M   'P 1'
#
loop_
_entity.id
_entity.type
_entity.pdbx_description
1 polymer ?
#
loop_
_entity_poly.entity_id
_entity_poly.type
_entity_poly.pdbx_seq_one_letter_code
_entity_poly.pdbx_strand_id
1 'polypeptide(L)'
;MTGGRTVVVDGAVLELVGGGVAVDAAVLGGDYALYASARVVASGGAVLRVSGSQVYAAHGLVFESGVEANASAVVVNDNTGVLADGALLAVRGLASFASGSWLSVRGNSISGRLLSVPLYPRSAELVQSTLTLHGNAGSGSVVMDGTVALGGAGGKFVVGCLTLNGQALQPMDYRSAGIIGEFRPVACGVCDAEVNCFAAATRAMSGSCRCRCAEGGYGRDCLPVYLPRVDGCNRTLALPLLSHTATLSETRSLTPT
;
A
#
# COMPACT_ATOMS: atom_id res chain seq x y z
N MET A 1 -17.58 1.29 -20.92
CA MET A 1 -16.33 1.78 -20.30
C MET A 1 -15.39 2.24 -21.41
N THR A 2 -15.19 3.55 -21.56
CA THR A 2 -14.35 4.11 -22.63
C THR A 2 -13.47 5.20 -22.04
N GLY A 3 -12.20 4.89 -21.76
CA GLY A 3 -11.22 5.88 -21.28
C GLY A 3 -10.23 5.44 -20.20
N GLY A 4 -10.28 4.18 -19.73
CA GLY A 4 -9.38 3.71 -18.67
C GLY A 4 -7.94 3.49 -19.15
N ARG A 5 -6.96 3.88 -18.35
CA ARG A 5 -5.56 3.48 -18.50
C ARG A 5 -5.32 2.26 -17.61
N THR A 6 -4.68 1.22 -18.14
CA THR A 6 -4.28 0.03 -17.36
C THR A 6 -2.76 0.04 -17.16
N VAL A 7 -2.31 -0.43 -16.00
CA VAL A 7 -0.91 -0.79 -15.78
C VAL A 7 -0.77 -2.30 -15.93
N VAL A 8 0.14 -2.75 -16.78
CA VAL A 8 0.42 -4.18 -16.96
C VAL A 8 1.87 -4.46 -16.58
N VAL A 9 2.08 -5.51 -15.78
CA VAL A 9 3.39 -6.06 -15.45
C VAL A 9 3.41 -7.51 -15.92
N ASP A 10 4.16 -7.76 -16.98
CA ASP A 10 4.28 -9.10 -17.57
C ASP A 10 5.70 -9.68 -17.40
N GLY A 11 5.80 -10.99 -17.52
CA GLY A 11 7.03 -11.77 -17.34
C GLY A 11 7.00 -12.69 -16.12
N ALA A 12 8.16 -13.15 -15.69
CA ALA A 12 8.27 -14.11 -14.60
C ALA A 12 8.20 -13.45 -13.21
N VAL A 13 8.99 -12.38 -13.01
CA VAL A 13 9.13 -11.70 -11.71
C VAL A 13 9.32 -10.20 -11.93
N LEU A 14 8.59 -9.39 -11.16
CA LEU A 14 8.89 -7.98 -10.93
C LEU A 14 9.55 -7.86 -9.56
N GLU A 15 10.86 -7.59 -9.55
CA GLU A 15 11.64 -7.47 -8.32
C GLU A 15 11.91 -6.00 -7.99
N LEU A 16 11.53 -5.60 -6.77
CA LEU A 16 11.79 -4.28 -6.20
C LEU A 16 12.75 -4.46 -5.02
N VAL A 17 13.95 -3.89 -5.11
CA VAL A 17 15.00 -4.00 -4.07
C VAL A 17 15.37 -2.60 -3.59
N GLY A 18 15.04 -2.26 -2.35
CA GLY A 18 15.35 -0.96 -1.73
C GLY A 18 14.80 0.28 -2.45
N GLY A 19 13.94 0.08 -3.44
CA GLY A 19 13.31 1.12 -4.27
C GLY A 19 11.79 1.05 -4.17
N GLY A 20 11.08 1.75 -5.06
CA GLY A 20 9.64 1.58 -5.09
C GLY A 20 8.96 2.10 -6.34
N VAL A 21 7.74 1.61 -6.52
CA VAL A 21 6.82 2.01 -7.58
C VAL A 21 5.61 2.64 -6.91
N ALA A 22 5.25 3.84 -7.36
CA ALA A 22 4.06 4.54 -6.89
C ALA A 22 3.16 4.90 -8.07
N VAL A 23 1.90 4.50 -7.97
CA VAL A 23 0.81 4.90 -8.87
C VAL A 23 -0.13 5.78 -8.05
N ASP A 24 0.08 7.09 -8.13
CA ASP A 24 -0.72 8.06 -7.37
C ASP A 24 -1.61 8.89 -8.27
N ALA A 25 -2.79 9.26 -7.76
CA ALA A 25 -3.72 10.19 -8.41
C ALA A 25 -4.03 9.81 -9.88
N ALA A 26 -4.03 8.51 -10.18
CA ALA A 26 -4.28 7.99 -11.51
C ALA A 26 -5.77 7.76 -11.76
N VAL A 27 -6.19 7.77 -13.02
CA VAL A 27 -7.50 7.26 -13.44
C VAL A 27 -7.26 5.94 -14.17
N LEU A 28 -7.59 4.84 -13.50
CA LEU A 28 -7.41 3.49 -13.97
C LEU A 28 -8.74 2.92 -14.47
N GLY A 29 -8.69 2.11 -15.52
CA GLY A 29 -9.86 1.42 -16.02
C GLY A 29 -9.55 0.45 -17.14
N GLY A 30 -10.57 -0.22 -17.66
CA GLY A 30 -10.42 -1.32 -18.61
C GLY A 30 -10.86 -2.64 -18.00
N ASP A 31 -10.36 -3.76 -18.51
CA ASP A 31 -10.63 -5.08 -17.92
C ASP A 31 -9.95 -5.21 -16.55
N TYR A 32 -8.71 -4.73 -16.44
CA TYR A 32 -7.98 -4.63 -15.19
C TYR A 32 -7.51 -3.19 -14.96
N ALA A 33 -7.56 -2.71 -13.72
CA ALA A 33 -6.96 -1.43 -13.35
C ALA A 33 -5.42 -1.54 -13.31
N LEU A 34 -4.94 -2.62 -12.69
CA LEU A 34 -3.55 -3.06 -12.74
C LEU A 34 -3.55 -4.58 -12.83
N TYR A 35 -2.78 -5.13 -13.76
CA TYR A 35 -2.61 -6.57 -13.90
C TYR A 35 -1.13 -6.94 -13.85
N ALA A 36 -0.77 -7.83 -12.93
CA ALA A 36 0.55 -8.41 -12.84
C ALA A 36 0.46 -9.93 -13.03
N SER A 37 0.83 -10.41 -14.23
CA SER A 37 1.09 -11.84 -14.45
C SER A 37 2.41 -12.26 -13.83
N ALA A 38 3.39 -11.35 -13.74
CA ALA A 38 4.64 -11.59 -13.04
C ALA A 38 4.44 -11.70 -11.52
N ARG A 39 5.25 -12.54 -10.86
CA ARG A 39 5.30 -12.56 -9.40
C ARG A 39 5.96 -11.28 -8.89
N VAL A 40 5.31 -10.58 -7.97
CA VAL A 40 5.84 -9.33 -7.43
C VAL A 40 6.62 -9.61 -6.16
N VAL A 41 7.89 -9.24 -6.13
CA VAL A 41 8.79 -9.45 -4.99
C VAL A 41 9.33 -8.11 -4.54
N ALA A 42 9.03 -7.72 -3.30
CA ALA A 42 9.53 -6.49 -2.67
C ALA A 42 10.48 -6.85 -1.52
N SER A 43 11.73 -6.41 -1.60
CA SER A 43 12.76 -6.73 -0.61
C SER A 43 13.63 -5.51 -0.25
N GLY A 44 14.30 -5.60 0.89
CA GLY A 44 15.33 -4.62 1.28
C GLY A 44 14.81 -3.20 1.52
N GLY A 45 13.58 -3.05 2.02
CA GLY A 45 12.96 -1.73 2.21
C GLY A 45 12.24 -1.21 0.97
N ALA A 46 11.71 -2.11 0.12
CA ALA A 46 11.00 -1.71 -1.08
C ALA A 46 9.53 -1.32 -0.80
N VAL A 47 8.95 -0.53 -1.71
CA VAL A 47 7.53 -0.17 -1.64
C VAL A 47 6.83 -0.27 -2.98
N LEU A 48 5.67 -0.93 -3.01
CA LEU A 48 4.69 -0.79 -4.08
C LEU A 48 3.47 -0.03 -3.55
N ARG A 49 3.15 1.13 -4.14
CA ARG A 49 2.04 1.99 -3.71
C ARG A 49 1.06 2.23 -4.84
N VAL A 50 -0.24 2.10 -4.56
CA VAL A 50 -1.33 2.67 -5.35
C VAL A 50 -2.19 3.53 -4.44
N SER A 51 -2.20 4.84 -4.67
CA SER A 51 -2.87 5.76 -3.74
C SER A 51 -3.62 6.91 -4.40
N GLY A 52 -4.75 7.33 -3.80
CA GLY A 52 -5.51 8.48 -4.28
C GLY A 52 -6.05 8.32 -5.70
N SER A 53 -6.11 7.10 -6.23
CA SER A 53 -6.46 6.82 -7.62
C SER A 53 -7.96 6.55 -7.77
N GLN A 54 -8.48 6.85 -8.97
CA GLN A 54 -9.83 6.50 -9.38
C GLN A 54 -9.80 5.19 -10.18
N VAL A 55 -10.61 4.22 -9.80
CA VAL A 55 -10.57 2.85 -10.35
C VAL A 55 -11.94 2.50 -10.94
N TYR A 56 -12.05 2.54 -12.26
CA TYR A 56 -13.25 2.20 -13.02
C TYR A 56 -12.95 1.06 -13.98
N ALA A 57 -12.91 -0.17 -13.47
CA ALA A 57 -12.42 -1.34 -14.18
C ALA A 57 -13.31 -2.56 -13.95
N ALA A 58 -13.18 -3.60 -14.79
CA ALA A 58 -13.86 -4.85 -14.51
C ALA A 58 -13.27 -5.48 -13.25
N HIS A 59 -11.94 -5.51 -13.15
CA HIS A 59 -11.16 -5.96 -11.99
C HIS A 59 -10.21 -4.87 -11.49
N GLY A 60 -9.93 -4.85 -10.18
CA GLY A 60 -9.03 -3.89 -9.55
C GLY A 60 -7.55 -4.14 -9.85
N LEU A 61 -6.73 -4.14 -8.80
CA LEU A 61 -5.30 -4.42 -8.82
C LEU A 61 -5.11 -5.94 -8.61
N VAL A 62 -4.78 -6.66 -9.68
CA VAL A 62 -4.70 -8.11 -9.68
C VAL A 62 -3.25 -8.56 -9.77
N PHE A 63 -2.78 -9.25 -8.74
CA PHE A 63 -1.50 -9.98 -8.71
C PHE A 63 -1.79 -11.46 -8.93
N GLU A 64 -1.67 -11.90 -10.19
CA GLU A 64 -2.02 -13.25 -10.61
C GLU A 64 -1.06 -14.28 -10.01
N SER A 65 0.25 -14.08 -10.20
CA SER A 65 1.29 -14.98 -9.70
C SER A 65 1.65 -14.77 -8.24
N GLY A 66 1.12 -13.73 -7.61
CA GLY A 66 1.28 -13.46 -6.18
C GLY A 66 2.22 -12.31 -5.83
N VAL A 67 2.34 -12.08 -4.53
CA VAL A 67 3.11 -11.03 -3.88
C VAL A 67 3.94 -11.61 -2.74
N GLU A 68 5.22 -11.29 -2.73
CA GLU A 68 6.15 -11.57 -1.64
C GLU A 68 6.76 -10.26 -1.16
N ALA A 69 6.74 -10.03 0.15
CA ALA A 69 7.37 -8.85 0.76
C ALA A 69 8.28 -9.26 1.91
N ASN A 70 9.50 -8.74 1.93
CA ASN A 70 10.46 -8.93 3.01
C ASN A 70 11.01 -7.57 3.45
N ALA A 71 10.76 -7.19 4.72
CA ALA A 71 11.07 -5.87 5.26
C ALA A 71 10.59 -4.72 4.34
N SER A 72 9.43 -4.89 3.71
CA SER A 72 8.95 -4.05 2.60
C SER A 72 7.44 -3.78 2.72
N ALA A 73 6.91 -2.84 1.95
CA ALA A 73 5.50 -2.47 2.05
C ALA A 73 4.75 -2.52 0.71
N VAL A 74 3.50 -2.98 0.78
CA VAL A 74 2.50 -2.87 -0.30
C VAL A 74 1.35 -2.02 0.24
N VAL A 75 1.07 -0.91 -0.43
CA VAL A 75 0.19 0.15 0.07
C VAL A 75 -0.89 0.47 -0.95
N VAL A 76 -2.15 0.19 -0.62
CA VAL A 76 -3.32 0.48 -1.44
C VAL A 76 -4.26 1.37 -0.63
N ASN A 77 -4.11 2.69 -0.79
CA ASN A 77 -4.77 3.65 0.08
C ASN A 77 -5.55 4.76 -0.63
N ASP A 78 -6.66 5.18 -0.04
CA ASP A 78 -7.40 6.39 -0.45
C ASP A 78 -7.90 6.34 -1.92
N ASN A 79 -8.10 5.14 -2.46
CA ASN A 79 -8.61 4.96 -3.83
C ASN A 79 -10.13 5.00 -3.85
N THR A 80 -10.71 5.48 -4.95
CA THR A 80 -12.17 5.53 -5.14
C THR A 80 -12.58 4.92 -6.46
N GLY A 81 -13.83 4.47 -6.61
CA GLY A 81 -14.32 3.99 -7.91
C GLY A 81 -15.30 2.83 -7.84
N VAL A 82 -15.44 2.14 -8.97
CA VAL A 82 -16.44 1.09 -9.19
C VAL A 82 -15.78 -0.07 -9.93
N LEU A 83 -16.00 -1.28 -9.41
CA LEU A 83 -15.58 -2.52 -10.04
C LEU A 83 -16.79 -3.28 -10.57
N ALA A 84 -16.64 -3.92 -11.73
CA ALA A 84 -17.67 -4.84 -12.21
C ALA A 84 -17.62 -6.19 -11.49
N ASP A 85 -16.41 -6.65 -11.14
CA ASP A 85 -16.16 -7.93 -10.49
C ASP A 85 -14.83 -7.93 -9.69
N GLY A 86 -14.63 -8.93 -8.84
CA GLY A 86 -13.41 -9.14 -8.08
C GLY A 86 -13.30 -8.23 -6.86
N ALA A 87 -12.10 -7.69 -6.63
CA ALA A 87 -11.78 -6.83 -5.49
C ALA A 87 -10.84 -5.68 -5.91
N LEU A 88 -10.76 -4.62 -5.11
CA LEU A 88 -9.80 -3.54 -5.31
C LEU A 88 -8.37 -4.05 -5.33
N LEU A 89 -8.00 -4.90 -4.37
CA LEU A 89 -6.74 -5.63 -4.37
C LEU A 89 -7.04 -7.13 -4.38
N ALA A 90 -6.55 -7.84 -5.39
CA ALA A 90 -6.67 -9.29 -5.49
C ALA A 90 -5.30 -9.94 -5.65
N VAL A 91 -4.92 -10.77 -4.69
CA VAL A 91 -3.71 -11.61 -4.73
C VAL A 91 -4.14 -13.05 -4.90
N ARG A 92 -4.00 -13.60 -6.11
CA ARG A 92 -4.48 -14.96 -6.46
C ARG A 92 -3.43 -16.05 -6.21
N GLY A 93 -2.17 -15.71 -6.45
CA GLY A 93 -1.02 -16.60 -6.31
C GLY A 93 -0.52 -16.73 -4.88
N LEU A 94 0.79 -16.63 -4.69
CA LEU A 94 1.41 -16.60 -3.36
C LEU A 94 1.11 -15.26 -2.66
N ALA A 95 0.89 -15.26 -1.35
CA ALA A 95 0.77 -14.04 -0.55
C ALA A 95 1.60 -14.23 0.72
N SER A 96 2.86 -13.76 0.70
CA SER A 96 3.79 -13.96 1.81
C SER A 96 4.43 -12.64 2.24
N PHE A 97 4.31 -12.31 3.53
CA PHE A 97 4.85 -11.09 4.12
C PHE A 97 5.73 -11.46 5.31
N ALA A 98 7.01 -11.10 5.24
CA ALA A 98 8.02 -11.47 6.21
C ALA A 98 8.79 -10.25 6.75
N SER A 99 9.41 -10.43 7.92
CA SER A 99 10.45 -9.55 8.46
C SER A 99 10.00 -8.08 8.62
N GLY A 100 8.82 -7.86 9.21
CA GLY A 100 8.31 -6.50 9.43
C GLY A 100 7.61 -5.90 8.22
N SER A 101 7.24 -6.71 7.22
CA SER A 101 6.54 -6.21 6.04
C SER A 101 5.13 -5.70 6.36
N TRP A 102 4.59 -4.88 5.47
CA TRP A 102 3.28 -4.26 5.67
C TRP A 102 2.43 -4.27 4.42
N LEU A 103 1.27 -4.92 4.52
CA LEU A 103 0.18 -4.77 3.56
C LEU A 103 -0.85 -3.78 4.13
N SER A 104 -0.88 -2.57 3.59
CA SER A 104 -1.84 -1.53 3.98
C SER A 104 -2.96 -1.42 2.95
N VAL A 105 -4.19 -1.69 3.35
CA VAL A 105 -5.41 -1.42 2.57
C VAL A 105 -6.29 -0.48 3.38
N ARG A 106 -6.20 0.83 3.12
CA ARG A 106 -6.84 1.84 3.97
C ARG A 106 -7.55 2.96 3.22
N GLY A 107 -8.62 3.49 3.78
CA GLY A 107 -9.25 4.71 3.26
C GLY A 107 -9.91 4.57 1.89
N ASN A 108 -10.02 3.36 1.35
CA ASN A 108 -10.56 3.15 0.01
C ASN A 108 -12.09 3.20 0.03
N SER A 109 -12.70 3.74 -1.03
CA SER A 109 -14.15 3.81 -1.21
C SER A 109 -14.53 3.24 -2.58
N ILE A 110 -14.84 1.96 -2.61
CA ILE A 110 -15.05 1.19 -3.84
C ILE A 110 -16.45 0.60 -3.84
N SER A 111 -17.16 0.78 -4.95
CA SER A 111 -18.33 -0.07 -5.22
C SER A 111 -17.83 -1.44 -5.69
N GLY A 112 -17.67 -2.36 -4.75
CA GLY A 112 -17.14 -3.70 -4.91
C GLY A 112 -16.44 -4.20 -3.63
N ARG A 113 -15.85 -5.40 -3.71
CA ARG A 113 -15.03 -5.97 -2.64
C ARG A 113 -13.71 -5.21 -2.53
N LEU A 114 -13.14 -5.15 -1.33
CA LEU A 114 -11.92 -4.38 -1.07
C LEU A 114 -10.65 -5.23 -1.16
N LEU A 115 -10.69 -6.45 -0.64
CA LEU A 115 -9.51 -7.30 -0.57
C LEU A 115 -9.87 -8.74 -0.93
N SER A 116 -9.04 -9.36 -1.76
CA SER A 116 -9.07 -10.79 -2.06
C SER A 116 -7.67 -11.35 -1.89
N VAL A 117 -7.53 -12.37 -1.05
CA VAL A 117 -6.27 -13.09 -0.82
C VAL A 117 -6.50 -14.60 -1.03
N PRO A 118 -5.45 -15.44 -1.05
CA PRO A 118 -5.62 -16.87 -1.28
C PRO A 118 -6.61 -17.52 -0.30
N LEU A 119 -7.46 -18.38 -0.84
CA LEU A 119 -8.45 -19.17 -0.10
C LEU A 119 -7.82 -20.45 0.47
N TYR A 120 -8.39 -20.95 1.57
CA TYR A 120 -8.01 -22.21 2.21
C TYR A 120 -7.95 -23.36 1.17
N PRO A 121 -6.93 -24.26 1.23
CA PRO A 121 -5.92 -24.42 2.28
C PRO A 121 -4.73 -23.44 2.18
N ARG A 122 -4.70 -22.53 1.21
CA ARG A 122 -3.73 -21.44 1.15
C ARG A 122 -4.18 -20.27 2.01
N SER A 123 -3.30 -19.30 2.23
CA SER A 123 -3.58 -18.08 2.98
C SER A 123 -2.60 -16.98 2.63
N ALA A 124 -2.94 -15.73 2.99
CA ALA A 124 -1.96 -14.68 3.16
C ALA A 124 -1.18 -14.93 4.46
N GLU A 125 0.12 -15.22 4.34
CA GLU A 125 0.98 -15.54 5.47
C GLU A 125 1.71 -14.30 5.99
N LEU A 126 1.55 -14.03 7.28
CA LEU A 126 2.18 -12.89 7.96
C LEU A 126 3.20 -13.38 9.00
N VAL A 127 4.48 -13.33 8.65
CA VAL A 127 5.61 -13.66 9.55
C VAL A 127 6.21 -12.35 10.07
N GLN A 128 6.01 -12.04 11.35
CA GLN A 128 6.42 -10.76 11.96
C GLN A 128 5.98 -9.54 11.14
N SER A 129 4.83 -9.63 10.46
CA SER A 129 4.37 -8.65 9.48
C SER A 129 2.94 -8.24 9.75
N THR A 130 2.54 -7.09 9.21
CA THR A 130 1.22 -6.51 9.46
C THR A 130 0.39 -6.47 8.19
N LEU A 131 -0.88 -6.88 8.29
CA LEU A 131 -1.92 -6.57 7.31
C LEU A 131 -2.91 -5.64 7.99
N THR A 132 -3.15 -4.49 7.38
CA THR A 132 -4.11 -3.49 7.88
C THR A 132 -5.24 -3.33 6.89
N LEU A 133 -6.47 -3.62 7.32
CA LEU A 133 -7.70 -3.37 6.58
C LEU A 133 -8.55 -2.37 7.36
N HIS A 134 -8.36 -1.08 7.11
CA HIS A 134 -8.91 -0.04 7.98
C HIS A 134 -9.52 1.17 7.24
N GLY A 135 -10.72 1.60 7.64
CA GLY A 135 -11.31 2.84 7.14
C GLY A 135 -11.80 2.73 5.70
N ASN A 136 -12.18 1.54 5.25
CA ASN A 136 -12.59 1.30 3.88
C ASN A 136 -14.12 1.19 3.75
N ALA A 137 -14.67 1.69 2.65
CA ALA A 137 -16.05 1.50 2.25
C ALA A 137 -16.12 0.61 1.00
N GLY A 138 -16.86 -0.49 1.12
CA GLY A 138 -17.10 -1.48 0.06
C GLY A 138 -18.59 -1.67 -0.22
N SER A 139 -18.90 -2.44 -1.26
CA SER A 139 -20.25 -2.93 -1.52
C SER A 139 -20.24 -4.38 -1.98
N GLY A 140 -21.39 -5.05 -1.92
CA GLY A 140 -21.55 -6.47 -2.25
C GLY A 140 -21.85 -7.32 -1.02
N SER A 141 -21.58 -8.62 -1.11
CA SER A 141 -21.90 -9.58 -0.04
C SER A 141 -20.86 -9.59 1.09
N VAL A 142 -19.60 -9.32 0.77
CA VAL A 142 -18.47 -9.39 1.70
C VAL A 142 -17.47 -8.27 1.42
N VAL A 143 -16.73 -7.85 2.45
CA VAL A 143 -15.64 -6.88 2.34
C VAL A 143 -14.36 -7.55 1.81
N MET A 144 -14.15 -8.79 2.21
CA MET A 144 -12.96 -9.57 1.92
C MET A 144 -13.32 -11.03 1.60
N ASP A 145 -12.51 -11.69 0.79
CA ASP A 145 -12.44 -13.14 0.71
C ASP A 145 -10.99 -13.62 0.81
N GLY A 146 -10.81 -14.93 1.02
CA GLY A 146 -9.52 -15.52 1.36
C GLY A 146 -9.32 -15.71 2.85
N THR A 147 -8.15 -16.20 3.24
CA THR A 147 -7.79 -16.44 4.65
C THR A 147 -6.45 -15.79 4.97
N VAL A 148 -6.35 -15.16 6.14
CA VAL A 148 -5.10 -14.62 6.68
C VAL A 148 -4.59 -15.56 7.77
N ALA A 149 -3.33 -15.98 7.65
CA ALA A 149 -2.64 -16.80 8.61
C ALA A 149 -1.49 -16.03 9.26
N LEU A 150 -1.42 -16.04 10.59
CA LEU A 150 -0.32 -15.46 11.34
C LEU A 150 0.80 -16.50 11.45
N GLY A 151 1.85 -16.33 10.65
CA GLY A 151 3.00 -17.23 10.57
C GLY A 151 3.95 -17.02 11.75
N GLY A 152 3.64 -17.65 12.89
CA GLY A 152 4.47 -17.56 14.09
C GLY A 152 4.27 -16.28 14.90
N ALA A 153 5.21 -15.97 15.80
CA ALA A 153 5.08 -14.83 16.70
C ALA A 153 5.23 -13.49 15.96
N GLY A 154 4.33 -12.55 16.22
CA GLY A 154 4.44 -11.16 15.77
C GLY A 154 3.75 -10.81 14.46
N GLY A 155 3.08 -11.75 13.78
CA GLY A 155 2.15 -11.43 12.71
C GLY A 155 0.92 -10.68 13.25
N LYS A 156 0.41 -9.70 12.51
CA LYS A 156 -0.73 -8.86 12.95
C LYS A 156 -1.71 -8.65 11.82
N PHE A 157 -2.97 -8.99 12.04
CA PHE A 157 -4.06 -8.62 11.15
C PHE A 157 -4.96 -7.62 11.87
N VAL A 158 -4.94 -6.37 11.43
CA VAL A 158 -5.64 -5.24 12.07
C VAL A 158 -6.81 -4.82 11.19
N VAL A 159 -8.01 -4.77 11.79
CA VAL A 159 -9.26 -4.52 11.08
C VAL A 159 -10.06 -3.45 11.79
N GLY A 160 -10.60 -2.47 11.07
CA GLY A 160 -11.41 -1.43 11.71
C GLY A 160 -12.12 -0.51 10.73
N CYS A 161 -13.18 0.16 11.18
CA CYS A 161 -13.85 1.21 10.43
C CYS A 161 -14.24 0.81 9.01
N LEU A 162 -14.88 -0.35 8.90
CA LEU A 162 -15.36 -0.85 7.62
C LEU A 162 -16.81 -0.45 7.42
N THR A 163 -17.12 -0.06 6.19
CA THR A 163 -18.49 0.20 5.74
C THR A 163 -18.79 -0.76 4.61
N LEU A 164 -19.92 -1.46 4.66
CA LEU A 164 -20.41 -2.35 3.61
C LEU A 164 -21.83 -1.95 3.22
N ASN A 165 -22.07 -1.71 1.93
CA ASN A 165 -23.38 -1.28 1.41
C ASN A 165 -23.94 -0.02 2.11
N GLY A 166 -23.05 0.92 2.45
CA GLY A 166 -23.40 2.15 3.16
C GLY A 166 -23.64 1.99 4.66
N GLN A 167 -23.51 0.79 5.22
CA GLN A 167 -23.67 0.53 6.66
C GLN A 167 -22.30 0.30 7.33
N ALA A 168 -22.05 1.00 8.44
CA ALA A 168 -20.85 0.79 9.23
C ALA A 168 -20.93 -0.57 9.95
N LEU A 169 -19.91 -1.41 9.76
CA LEU A 169 -19.82 -2.73 10.36
C LEU A 169 -19.31 -2.66 11.80
N GLN A 170 -19.96 -3.39 12.71
CA GLN A 170 -19.44 -3.61 14.05
C GLN A 170 -18.40 -4.75 14.06
N PRO A 171 -17.48 -4.81 15.04
CA PRO A 171 -16.48 -5.88 15.12
C PRO A 171 -17.08 -7.30 15.09
N MET A 172 -18.29 -7.48 15.64
CA MET A 172 -19.02 -8.76 15.61
C MET A 172 -19.45 -9.18 14.18
N ASP A 173 -19.60 -8.24 13.26
CA ASP A 173 -20.01 -8.48 11.87
C ASP A 173 -18.83 -8.73 10.93
N TYR A 174 -17.58 -8.54 11.37
CA TYR A 174 -16.41 -8.69 10.50
C TYR A 174 -16.30 -10.10 9.93
N ARG A 175 -16.62 -11.13 10.73
CA ARG A 175 -16.60 -12.52 10.24
C ARG A 175 -17.67 -12.78 9.18
N SER A 176 -18.88 -12.27 9.35
CA SER A 176 -19.94 -12.40 8.34
C SER A 176 -19.64 -11.56 7.09
N ALA A 177 -18.84 -10.50 7.21
CA ALA A 177 -18.31 -9.72 6.10
C ALA A 177 -17.09 -10.37 5.40
N GLY A 178 -16.79 -11.64 5.68
CA GLY A 178 -15.77 -12.43 4.98
C GLY A 178 -14.34 -12.26 5.51
N ILE A 179 -14.17 -11.63 6.68
CA ILE A 179 -12.85 -11.45 7.30
C ILE A 179 -12.49 -12.71 8.09
N ILE A 180 -11.64 -13.54 7.50
CA ILE A 180 -11.25 -14.85 8.04
C ILE A 180 -9.77 -14.83 8.43
N GLY A 181 -9.51 -15.20 9.68
CA GLY A 181 -8.19 -15.23 10.30
C GLY A 181 -8.26 -14.76 11.76
N GLU A 182 -7.12 -14.78 12.46
CA GLU A 182 -6.99 -14.14 13.76
C GLU A 182 -6.72 -12.65 13.54
N PHE A 183 -7.64 -11.78 13.97
CA PHE A 183 -7.53 -10.34 13.78
C PHE A 183 -7.83 -9.55 15.06
N ARG A 184 -7.24 -8.36 15.15
CA ARG A 184 -7.48 -7.38 16.22
C ARG A 184 -8.36 -6.24 15.68
N PRO A 185 -9.57 -6.03 16.24
CA PRO A 185 -10.40 -4.90 15.86
C PRO A 185 -9.84 -3.59 16.41
N VAL A 186 -9.91 -2.52 15.62
CA VAL A 186 -9.56 -1.15 16.01
C VAL A 186 -10.76 -0.23 15.78
N ALA A 187 -11.08 0.55 16.81
CA ALA A 187 -12.19 1.50 16.77
C ALA A 187 -11.85 2.75 15.93
N CYS A 188 -12.90 3.38 15.40
CA CYS A 188 -12.74 4.58 14.59
C CYS A 188 -12.30 5.79 15.37
N GLY A 189 -11.45 6.60 14.74
CA GLY A 189 -10.88 7.81 15.35
C GLY A 189 -9.78 7.55 16.38
N VAL A 190 -9.44 6.29 16.68
CA VAL A 190 -8.35 5.95 17.60
C VAL A 190 -7.00 6.04 16.87
N CYS A 191 -6.02 6.67 17.53
CA CYS A 191 -4.63 6.62 17.06
C CYS A 191 -4.05 5.24 17.35
N ASP A 192 -3.92 4.42 16.32
CA ASP A 192 -3.25 3.12 16.40
C ASP A 192 -2.04 3.08 15.45
N ALA A 193 -0.87 2.74 15.99
CA ALA A 193 0.37 2.76 15.22
C ALA A 193 0.39 1.68 14.13
N GLU A 194 -0.27 0.53 14.35
CA GLU A 194 -0.35 -0.56 13.38
C GLU A 194 -1.34 -0.25 12.25
N VAL A 195 -2.22 0.74 12.46
CA VAL A 195 -3.09 1.28 11.42
C VAL A 195 -2.36 2.33 10.59
N ASN A 196 -1.64 3.24 11.25
CA ASN A 196 -1.16 4.47 10.60
C ASN A 196 0.30 4.38 10.11
N CYS A 197 1.12 3.50 10.68
CA CYS A 197 2.57 3.56 10.53
C CYS A 197 3.17 2.23 10.10
N PHE A 198 4.17 2.30 9.21
CA PHE A 198 5.04 1.17 8.90
C PHE A 198 5.94 0.88 10.10
N ALA A 199 5.66 -0.20 10.83
CA ALA A 199 6.27 -0.48 12.12
C ALA A 199 7.81 -0.52 12.05
N ALA A 200 8.39 -1.16 11.03
CA ALA A 200 9.84 -1.36 10.92
C ALA A 200 10.65 -0.06 10.80
N ALA A 201 10.04 1.04 10.32
CA ALA A 201 10.69 2.35 10.23
C ALA A 201 10.00 3.44 11.05
N THR A 202 9.24 3.06 12.08
CA THR A 202 8.56 4.00 12.99
C THR A 202 9.22 4.00 14.36
N ARG A 203 9.64 5.17 14.83
CA ARG A 203 10.23 5.36 16.17
C ARG A 203 9.16 5.56 17.24
N ALA A 204 8.13 6.33 16.94
CA ALA A 204 7.04 6.64 17.85
C ALA A 204 5.80 7.14 17.09
N MET A 205 4.67 7.22 17.76
CA MET A 205 3.47 7.93 17.28
C MET A 205 3.18 9.11 18.21
N SER A 206 2.84 10.27 17.63
CA SER A 206 2.41 11.43 18.40
C SER A 206 0.98 11.25 18.92
N GLY A 207 0.59 12.04 19.92
CA GLY A 207 -0.81 12.12 20.37
C GLY A 207 -1.81 12.64 19.32
N SER A 208 -1.32 13.12 18.16
CA SER A 208 -2.12 13.56 17.01
C SER A 208 -2.19 12.51 15.89
N CYS A 209 -2.01 11.24 16.23
CA CYS A 209 -1.98 10.09 15.30
C CYS A 209 -0.94 10.23 14.17
N ARG A 210 0.18 10.94 14.40
CA ARG A 210 1.23 11.12 13.39
C ARG A 210 2.42 10.21 13.70
N CYS A 211 2.85 9.46 12.70
CA CYS A 211 4.07 8.67 12.81
C CYS A 211 5.30 9.57 12.87
N ARG A 212 6.21 9.25 13.80
CA ARG A 212 7.56 9.80 13.86
C ARG A 212 8.51 8.72 13.38
N CYS A 213 9.14 8.96 12.25
CA CYS A 213 9.94 7.95 11.57
C CYS A 213 11.29 7.74 12.26
N ALA A 214 11.77 6.51 12.21
CA ALA A 214 13.15 6.18 12.47
C ALA A 214 14.03 6.62 11.29
N GLU A 215 15.34 6.43 11.42
CA GLU A 215 16.26 6.66 10.30
C GLU A 215 15.87 5.75 9.12
N GLY A 216 15.88 6.29 7.90
CA GLY A 216 15.43 5.58 6.69
C GLY A 216 13.90 5.50 6.49
N GLY A 217 13.09 6.03 7.41
CA GLY A 217 11.64 6.11 7.23
C GLY A 217 11.19 7.44 6.62
N TYR A 218 10.27 7.40 5.64
CA TYR A 218 9.83 8.55 4.86
C TYR A 218 8.32 8.76 4.87
N GLY A 219 7.92 10.04 4.82
CA GLY A 219 6.53 10.45 4.67
C GLY A 219 5.69 10.30 5.94
N ARG A 220 4.36 10.36 5.79
CA ARG A 220 3.40 10.32 6.90
C ARG A 220 3.31 8.95 7.57
N ASP A 221 3.56 7.90 6.81
CA ASP A 221 3.37 6.51 7.22
C ASP A 221 4.71 5.83 7.52
N CYS A 222 5.82 6.58 7.44
CA CYS A 222 7.19 6.10 7.65
C CYS A 222 7.59 4.92 6.75
N LEU A 223 7.28 5.01 5.46
CA LEU A 223 7.63 3.99 4.48
C LEU A 223 9.16 3.89 4.31
N PRO A 224 9.72 2.71 3.98
CA PRO A 224 11.17 2.47 3.96
C PRO A 224 11.91 3.09 2.77
N VAL A 225 11.20 3.67 1.80
CA VAL A 225 11.78 4.41 0.69
C VAL A 225 11.04 5.73 0.46
N TYR A 226 11.78 6.75 0.05
CA TYR A 226 11.19 8.00 -0.42
C TYR A 226 10.49 7.77 -1.76
N LEU A 227 9.17 7.96 -1.77
CA LEU A 227 8.37 7.93 -3.00
C LEU A 227 7.98 9.37 -3.37
N PRO A 228 8.28 9.85 -4.59
CA PRO A 228 7.83 11.15 -5.04
C PRO A 228 6.29 11.22 -5.00
N ARG A 229 5.76 12.41 -4.71
CA ARG A 229 4.31 12.69 -4.82
C ARG A 229 4.09 13.50 -6.09
N VAL A 230 3.11 13.06 -6.89
CA VAL A 230 2.82 13.66 -8.19
C VAL A 230 2.06 14.99 -8.06
N ASP A 231 1.46 15.28 -6.90
CA ASP A 231 0.75 16.52 -6.60
C ASP A 231 1.63 17.80 -6.62
N GLY A 232 2.92 17.65 -6.94
CA GLY A 232 3.90 18.74 -6.91
C GLY A 232 4.10 19.27 -5.49
N CYS A 233 5.16 20.06 -5.30
CA CYS A 233 5.35 20.82 -4.06
C CYS A 233 4.37 22.00 -4.00
N ASN A 234 3.05 21.77 -4.09
CA ASN A 234 2.04 22.82 -3.89
C ASN A 234 1.84 23.09 -2.40
N ARG A 235 2.93 23.54 -1.77
CA ARG A 235 3.02 24.42 -0.59
C ARG A 235 4.47 24.87 -0.32
N THR A 236 5.28 25.04 -1.36
CA THR A 236 6.50 25.84 -1.21
C THR A 236 6.08 27.31 -1.28
N LEU A 237 5.83 27.93 -0.11
CA LEU A 237 5.51 29.36 0.00
C LEU A 237 6.73 30.28 -0.27
N ALA A 238 7.86 29.75 -0.71
CA ALA A 238 8.96 30.53 -1.24
C ALA A 238 9.82 29.62 -2.13
N LEU A 239 10.12 30.06 -3.36
CA LEU A 239 11.26 29.51 -4.08
C LEU A 239 12.52 29.76 -3.23
N PRO A 240 13.40 28.76 -3.02
CA PRO A 240 14.74 29.06 -2.59
C PRO A 240 15.40 29.89 -3.70
N LEU A 241 15.86 31.09 -3.36
CA LEU A 241 16.76 31.85 -4.22
C LEU A 241 18.05 31.04 -4.36
N LEU A 242 18.19 30.31 -5.46
CA LEU A 242 19.47 29.73 -5.87
C LEU A 242 20.40 30.87 -6.29
N SER A 243 21.14 31.45 -5.34
CA SER A 243 22.30 32.28 -5.64
C SER A 243 23.51 31.37 -5.81
N HIS A 244 23.74 30.90 -7.03
CA HIS A 244 25.04 30.32 -7.38
C HIS A 244 25.99 31.47 -7.74
N THR A 245 26.71 31.97 -6.74
CA THR A 245 27.96 32.71 -6.99
C THR A 245 29.04 31.67 -7.29
N ALA A 246 29.27 31.41 -8.58
CA ALA A 246 30.44 30.67 -9.02
C ALA A 246 31.66 31.60 -8.94
N THR A 247 32.53 31.39 -7.95
CA THR A 247 33.88 31.95 -7.94
C THR A 247 34.74 31.15 -8.93
N LEU A 248 35.09 31.78 -10.05
CA LEU A 248 36.11 31.26 -10.97
C LEU A 248 37.45 31.24 -10.23
N SER A 249 37.99 30.04 -9.99
CA SER A 249 39.37 29.88 -9.54
C SER A 249 40.29 29.96 -10.77
N GLU A 250 41.16 30.97 -10.79
CA GLU A 250 42.14 31.19 -11.85
C GLU A 250 43.15 30.04 -11.88
N THR A 251 43.22 29.33 -13.01
CA THR A 251 44.18 28.25 -13.20
C THR A 251 45.54 28.85 -13.52
N ARG A 252 46.49 28.79 -12.58
CA ARG A 252 47.86 29.25 -12.79
C ARG A 252 48.60 28.23 -13.65
N SER A 253 48.95 28.63 -14.87
CA SER A 253 49.82 27.85 -15.76
C SER A 253 51.25 27.84 -15.21
N LEU A 254 51.84 26.64 -15.15
CA LEU A 254 53.29 26.46 -14.93
C LEU A 254 53.96 26.43 -16.30
N THR A 255 54.78 27.44 -16.60
CA THR A 255 55.73 27.40 -17.72
C THR A 255 56.90 26.47 -17.36
N PRO A 256 57.31 25.55 -18.24
CA PRO A 256 58.55 24.80 -18.06
C PRO A 256 59.76 25.59 -18.58
N THR A 257 60.76 25.70 -17.69
CA THR A 257 62.19 26.05 -17.88
C THR A 257 62.55 27.33 -18.62
#